data_AF-A0A7S0ISY7-F1
#
_entry.id   AF-A0A7S0ISY7-F1
#
_cell.length_a   1.000
_cell.length_b   1.000
_cell.length_c   1.000
_cell.angle_alpha   90.00
_cell.angle_beta   90.00
_cell.angle_gamma   90.00
#
_symmetry.space_group_name_H-M   'P 1'
#
loop_
_entity.id
_entity.type
_entity.pdbx_description
1 polymer ?
#
loop_
_entity_poly.entity_id
_entity_poly.type
_entity_poly.pdbx_seq_one_letter_code
_entity_poly.pdbx_strand_id
1 'polypeptide(L)'
;KLPLDAPSFAGQIEVDATTGAQIFYWLFCPQDGTPPQKAPLLLWMNGGPGLSSMFGLFNEIGPLQVSNEGRVVKRNLHWNDKMTLVFVDQPVGVGFSDVGRGRLPSSIHHAAKYMVNFIGGLMRAHEQLQGTDLYITGESFCGHYFPPLARMILDNNARGSGPRIRLAGVSIGGMQADIRKRVQRWPAQAFAFGLLTEKQFSRGQSLAHDFLRLLNAPSVSLREAMKPKRELEVMIANAGVMKFNLGKQLGHYCLYKFLSFMNHSAALLHVSSGKQYTHMALDVEEAIIDDVRNTYEEDFVALLPHIRVLLYEGMWDWEDGVAQQEDWLSELPW
;
A
#
# COMPACT_ATOMS: atom_id res chain seq x y z
N LYS A 1 -5.50 0.08 -28.09
CA LYS A 1 -5.38 -1.32 -27.63
C LYS A 1 -4.13 -1.43 -26.77
N LEU A 2 -4.20 -2.04 -25.58
CA LEU A 2 -3.04 -2.20 -24.70
C LEU A 2 -2.13 -3.33 -25.21
N PRO A 3 -0.81 -3.25 -24.99
CA PRO A 3 0.16 -4.26 -25.43
C PRO A 3 0.20 -5.44 -24.45
N LEU A 4 -0.91 -6.17 -24.33
CA LEU A 4 -1.07 -7.32 -23.44
C LEU A 4 -1.38 -8.58 -24.26
N ASP A 5 -0.93 -9.73 -23.78
CA ASP A 5 -1.19 -11.04 -24.39
C ASP A 5 -2.49 -11.67 -23.88
N ALA A 6 -3.00 -11.18 -22.74
CA ALA A 6 -4.27 -11.57 -22.16
C ALA A 6 -5.14 -10.34 -21.79
N PRO A 7 -6.46 -10.53 -21.60
CA PRO A 7 -7.37 -9.43 -21.27
C PRO A 7 -7.04 -8.73 -19.94
N SER A 8 -7.50 -7.49 -19.84
CA SER A 8 -7.56 -6.71 -18.60
C SER A 8 -8.93 -6.07 -18.44
N PHE A 9 -9.37 -5.89 -17.20
CA PHE A 9 -10.67 -5.30 -16.86
C PHE A 9 -10.47 -4.20 -15.84
N ALA A 10 -11.09 -3.04 -16.03
CA ALA A 10 -11.06 -1.94 -15.08
C ALA A 10 -12.48 -1.47 -14.79
N GLY A 11 -12.69 -0.87 -13.62
CA GLY A 11 -13.97 -0.30 -13.25
C GLY A 11 -14.04 0.01 -11.77
N GLN A 12 -15.25 0.27 -11.30
CA GLN A 12 -15.52 0.62 -9.91
C GLN A 12 -16.47 -0.42 -9.30
N ILE A 13 -16.18 -0.86 -8.08
CA ILE A 13 -17.03 -1.74 -7.29
C ILE A 13 -17.62 -0.93 -6.14
N GLU A 14 -18.94 -0.95 -6.01
CA GLU A 14 -19.63 -0.33 -4.88
C GLU A 14 -19.31 -1.09 -3.58
N VAL A 15 -18.88 -0.33 -2.56
CA VAL A 15 -18.48 -0.85 -1.24
C VAL A 15 -19.42 -0.42 -0.11
N ASP A 16 -20.28 0.57 -0.38
CA ASP A 16 -21.35 0.99 0.53
C ASP A 16 -22.55 1.53 -0.26
N ALA A 17 -23.64 0.75 -0.27
CA ALA A 17 -24.88 1.11 -0.97
C ALA A 17 -25.58 2.35 -0.38
N THR A 18 -25.34 2.68 0.89
CA THR A 18 -25.98 3.83 1.54
C THR A 18 -25.42 5.14 0.97
N THR A 19 -24.09 5.22 0.94
CA THR A 19 -23.37 6.39 0.46
C THR A 19 -23.15 6.37 -1.05
N GLY A 20 -23.17 5.18 -1.66
CA GLY A 20 -22.75 4.95 -3.03
C GLY A 20 -21.22 5.01 -3.20
N ALA A 21 -20.46 4.77 -2.13
CA ALA A 21 -19.00 4.77 -2.19
C ALA A 21 -18.49 3.59 -3.04
N GLN A 22 -17.45 3.83 -3.84
CA GLN A 22 -16.93 2.86 -4.79
C GLN A 22 -15.40 2.81 -4.78
N ILE A 23 -14.83 1.62 -4.93
CA ILE A 23 -13.40 1.41 -5.06
C ILE A 23 -13.06 1.05 -6.51
N PHE A 24 -12.13 1.79 -7.10
CA PHE A 24 -11.59 1.54 -8.43
C PHE A 24 -10.56 0.41 -8.41
N TYR A 25 -10.57 -0.39 -9.48
CA TYR A 25 -9.60 -1.45 -9.69
C TYR A 25 -9.19 -1.56 -11.17
N TRP A 26 -8.02 -2.16 -11.38
CA TRP A 26 -7.59 -2.66 -12.69
C TRP A 26 -7.02 -4.07 -12.55
N LEU A 27 -7.74 -5.04 -13.12
CA LEU A 27 -7.46 -6.47 -13.11
C LEU A 27 -6.81 -6.93 -14.41
N PHE A 28 -5.78 -7.77 -14.29
CA PHE A 28 -5.01 -8.33 -15.40
C PHE A 28 -5.00 -9.85 -15.30
N CYS A 29 -5.41 -10.52 -16.37
CA CYS A 29 -5.33 -11.98 -16.46
C CYS A 29 -3.86 -12.45 -16.61
N PRO A 30 -3.57 -13.74 -16.30
CA PRO A 30 -2.26 -14.34 -16.54
C PRO A 30 -1.81 -14.15 -18.00
N GLN A 31 -0.56 -13.74 -18.21
CA GLN A 31 -0.02 -13.47 -19.54
C GLN A 31 0.51 -14.73 -20.25
N ASP A 32 0.72 -15.83 -19.52
CA ASP A 32 1.20 -17.11 -20.07
C ASP A 32 0.08 -17.98 -20.70
N GLY A 33 -1.16 -17.47 -20.73
CA GLY A 33 -2.33 -18.17 -21.24
C GLY A 33 -3.03 -19.05 -20.20
N THR A 34 -2.58 -19.06 -18.94
CA THR A 34 -3.28 -19.75 -17.85
C THR A 34 -4.70 -19.16 -17.67
N PRO A 35 -5.75 -20.01 -17.66
CA PRO A 35 -7.10 -19.54 -17.37
C PRO A 35 -7.19 -18.90 -15.97
N PRO A 36 -7.85 -17.73 -15.79
CA PRO A 36 -7.92 -17.05 -14.50
C PRO A 36 -8.45 -17.92 -13.35
N GLN A 37 -9.37 -18.86 -13.63
CA GLN A 37 -9.93 -19.80 -12.64
C GLN A 37 -8.89 -20.77 -12.06
N LYS A 38 -7.76 -20.96 -12.76
CA LYS A 38 -6.67 -21.86 -12.37
C LYS A 38 -5.45 -21.11 -11.83
N ALA A 39 -5.49 -19.79 -11.81
CA ALA A 39 -4.43 -18.94 -11.28
C ALA A 39 -4.86 -18.37 -9.91
N PRO A 40 -3.93 -18.21 -8.95
CA PRO A 40 -4.24 -17.47 -7.74
C PRO A 40 -4.48 -15.98 -8.08
N LEU A 41 -5.27 -15.33 -7.23
CA LEU A 41 -5.56 -13.90 -7.32
C LEU A 41 -4.59 -13.15 -6.40
N LEU A 42 -3.77 -12.28 -6.98
CA LEU A 42 -2.94 -11.33 -6.26
C LEU A 42 -3.65 -9.98 -6.26
N LEU A 43 -3.93 -9.45 -5.07
CA LEU A 43 -4.44 -8.10 -4.88
C LEU A 43 -3.28 -7.22 -4.45
N TRP A 44 -2.96 -6.19 -5.24
CA TRP A 44 -1.89 -5.24 -4.94
C TRP A 44 -2.44 -3.92 -4.39
N MET A 45 -1.82 -3.46 -3.29
CA MET A 45 -2.08 -2.16 -2.68
C MET A 45 -0.76 -1.41 -2.52
N ASN A 46 -0.69 -0.17 -3.01
CA ASN A 46 0.36 0.76 -2.57
C ASN A 46 -0.03 1.40 -1.23
N GLY A 47 0.96 1.91 -0.50
CA GLY A 47 0.80 2.49 0.82
C GLY A 47 0.42 3.97 0.81
N GLY A 48 1.35 4.82 1.27
CA GLY A 48 1.13 6.23 1.54
C GLY A 48 1.05 6.50 3.04
N PRO A 49 -0.16 6.62 3.65
CA PRO A 49 -1.49 6.30 3.11
C PRO A 49 -1.96 7.28 2.01
N GLY A 50 -2.86 6.81 1.13
CA GLY A 50 -3.47 7.66 0.10
C GLY A 50 -2.79 7.60 -1.28
N LEU A 51 -1.77 6.76 -1.47
CA LEU A 51 -1.10 6.57 -2.76
C LEU A 51 -1.90 5.59 -3.62
N SER A 52 -2.20 5.98 -4.87
CA SER A 52 -2.92 5.11 -5.81
C SER A 52 -2.09 3.91 -6.23
N SER A 53 -2.72 2.73 -6.30
CA SER A 53 -2.10 1.48 -6.73
C SER A 53 -1.80 1.41 -8.21
N MET A 54 -2.27 2.39 -8.98
CA MET A 54 -1.82 2.57 -10.36
C MET A 54 -0.34 2.95 -10.42
N PHE A 55 0.23 3.45 -9.31
CA PHE A 55 1.68 3.60 -9.19
C PHE A 55 2.39 2.25 -9.36
N GLY A 56 2.02 1.23 -8.58
CA GLY A 56 2.62 -0.10 -8.68
C GLY A 56 2.33 -0.82 -9.99
N LEU A 57 1.17 -0.57 -10.59
CA LEU A 57 0.88 -1.02 -11.95
C LEU A 57 1.93 -0.49 -12.94
N PHE A 58 2.11 0.83 -12.99
CA PHE A 58 2.92 1.47 -14.03
C PHE A 58 4.40 1.64 -13.71
N ASN A 59 4.84 1.46 -12.46
CA ASN A 59 6.23 1.70 -12.04
C ASN A 59 6.91 0.48 -11.40
N GLU A 60 6.15 -0.52 -10.95
CA GLU A 60 6.71 -1.58 -10.10
C GLU A 60 6.47 -2.95 -10.76
N ILE A 61 5.36 -3.61 -10.42
CA ILE A 61 5.17 -5.03 -10.66
C ILE A 61 4.17 -5.34 -11.78
N GLY A 62 3.46 -4.33 -12.28
CA GLY A 62 2.43 -4.53 -13.29
C GLY A 62 2.96 -4.81 -14.71
N PRO A 63 2.09 -5.29 -15.62
CA PRO A 63 2.50 -5.63 -16.99
C PRO A 63 2.74 -4.42 -17.89
N LEU A 64 2.42 -3.21 -17.43
CA LEU A 64 2.47 -1.98 -18.22
C LEU A 64 3.44 -0.97 -17.61
N GLN A 65 4.02 -0.14 -18.45
CA GLN A 65 4.80 1.02 -18.03
C GLN A 65 4.63 2.17 -19.02
N VAL A 66 4.88 3.40 -18.56
CA VAL A 66 4.88 4.59 -19.43
C VAL A 66 6.31 4.85 -19.92
N SER A 67 6.51 4.76 -21.23
CA SER A 67 7.79 5.05 -21.89
C SER A 67 8.17 6.55 -21.76
N ASN A 68 9.43 6.87 -22.08
CA ASN A 68 9.92 8.24 -22.12
C ASN A 68 9.14 9.11 -23.13
N GLU A 69 8.53 8.52 -24.15
CA GLU A 69 7.66 9.22 -25.11
C GLU A 69 6.22 9.38 -24.61
N GLY A 70 5.91 8.95 -23.39
CA GLY A 70 4.56 9.02 -22.82
C GLY A 70 3.59 7.95 -23.35
N ARG A 71 4.10 6.92 -24.05
CA ARG A 71 3.29 5.80 -24.55
C ARG A 71 3.25 4.67 -23.54
N VAL A 72 2.11 4.02 -23.40
CA VAL A 72 1.98 2.78 -22.63
C VAL A 72 2.61 1.63 -23.42
N VAL A 73 3.57 0.95 -22.80
CA VAL A 73 4.28 -0.21 -23.36
C VAL A 73 4.23 -1.39 -22.38
N LYS A 74 4.45 -2.61 -22.88
CA LYS A 74 4.55 -3.80 -22.04
C LYS A 74 5.85 -3.75 -21.22
N ARG A 75 5.78 -4.12 -19.94
CA ARG A 75 6.95 -4.34 -19.08
C ARG A 75 7.49 -5.76 -19.29
N ASN A 76 8.81 -5.93 -19.33
CA ASN A 76 9.41 -7.25 -19.53
C ASN A 76 9.30 -8.16 -18.30
N LEU A 77 9.40 -7.59 -17.09
CA LEU A 77 9.30 -8.31 -15.83
C LEU A 77 8.06 -7.83 -15.08
N HIS A 78 7.08 -8.70 -14.90
CA HIS A 78 5.83 -8.38 -14.24
C HIS A 78 5.30 -9.58 -13.47
N TRP A 79 4.49 -9.35 -12.43
CA TRP A 79 4.05 -10.41 -11.52
C TRP A 79 2.87 -11.24 -12.06
N ASN A 80 2.19 -10.77 -13.11
CA ASN A 80 1.02 -11.45 -13.68
C ASN A 80 1.36 -12.41 -14.84
N ASP A 81 2.55 -13.02 -14.84
CA ASP A 81 2.87 -14.08 -15.82
C ASP A 81 1.92 -15.27 -15.66
N LYS A 82 1.87 -15.83 -14.43
CA LYS A 82 1.04 -17.01 -14.08
C LYS A 82 -0.13 -16.71 -13.14
N MET A 83 -0.28 -15.45 -12.76
CA MET A 83 -1.20 -15.01 -11.71
C MET A 83 -2.22 -14.02 -12.27
N THR A 84 -3.44 -14.05 -11.74
CA THR A 84 -4.36 -12.92 -11.93
C THR A 84 -3.93 -11.82 -10.96
N LEU A 85 -3.72 -10.60 -11.45
CA LEU A 85 -3.25 -9.48 -10.63
C LEU A 85 -4.25 -8.33 -10.70
N VAL A 86 -4.69 -7.85 -9.55
CA VAL A 86 -5.59 -6.70 -9.44
C VAL A 86 -4.94 -5.59 -8.62
N PHE A 87 -4.87 -4.40 -9.20
CA PHE A 87 -4.43 -3.19 -8.52
C PHE A 87 -5.65 -2.43 -8.01
N VAL A 88 -5.63 -2.00 -6.75
CA VAL A 88 -6.81 -1.41 -6.09
C VAL A 88 -6.49 -0.04 -5.51
N ASP A 89 -7.23 0.98 -5.92
CA ASP A 89 -7.09 2.32 -5.33
C ASP A 89 -7.85 2.37 -4.00
N GLN A 90 -7.15 2.18 -2.88
CA GLN A 90 -7.77 2.18 -1.56
C GLN A 90 -6.99 3.05 -0.59
N PRO A 91 -7.65 3.67 0.41
CA PRO A 91 -9.10 3.67 0.67
C PRO A 91 -9.95 4.45 -0.37
N VAL A 92 -11.27 4.55 -0.17
CA VAL A 92 -12.11 5.44 -1.00
C VAL A 92 -11.60 6.88 -0.92
N GLY A 93 -11.60 7.59 -2.05
CA GLY A 93 -10.97 8.91 -2.21
C GLY A 93 -9.60 8.85 -2.89
N VAL A 94 -8.91 7.71 -2.86
CA VAL A 94 -7.62 7.50 -3.56
C VAL A 94 -7.83 7.28 -5.05
N GLY A 95 -6.98 7.86 -5.90
CA GLY A 95 -6.97 7.58 -7.34
C GLY A 95 -8.32 7.85 -7.99
N PHE A 96 -8.95 6.81 -8.53
CA PHE A 96 -10.31 6.87 -9.08
C PHE A 96 -11.42 6.39 -8.13
N SER A 97 -11.08 6.00 -6.90
CA SER A 97 -12.08 5.60 -5.91
C SER A 97 -12.85 6.80 -5.37
N ASP A 98 -14.12 6.59 -5.05
CA ASP A 98 -15.08 7.65 -4.73
C ASP A 98 -15.78 7.41 -3.39
N VAL A 99 -15.94 8.48 -2.62
CA VAL A 99 -16.64 8.46 -1.33
C VAL A 99 -18.16 8.47 -1.49
N GLY A 100 -18.66 8.71 -2.70
CA GLY A 100 -20.07 8.93 -2.99
C GLY A 100 -20.60 10.13 -2.19
N ARG A 101 -21.74 9.92 -1.51
CA ARG A 101 -22.32 10.89 -0.55
C ARG A 101 -21.78 10.71 0.87
N GLY A 102 -20.78 9.84 1.04
CA GLY A 102 -20.18 9.49 2.33
C GLY A 102 -19.05 10.42 2.74
N ARG A 103 -18.28 9.97 3.72
CA ARG A 103 -17.05 10.61 4.16
C ARG A 103 -15.87 9.68 3.92
N LEU A 104 -14.67 10.24 3.90
CA LEU A 104 -13.44 9.47 3.97
C LEU A 104 -13.45 8.53 5.18
N PRO A 105 -12.89 7.31 5.07
CA PRO A 105 -12.69 6.45 6.21
C PRO A 105 -11.86 7.16 7.26
N SER A 106 -12.28 7.07 8.53
CA SER A 106 -11.59 7.70 9.65
C SER A 106 -10.70 6.73 10.43
N SER A 107 -10.57 5.49 9.95
CA SER A 107 -9.69 4.47 10.51
C SER A 107 -9.38 3.36 9.51
N ILE A 108 -8.31 2.62 9.75
CA ILE A 108 -7.92 1.42 9.00
C ILE A 108 -9.00 0.34 9.09
N HIS A 109 -9.67 0.20 10.23
CA HIS A 109 -10.78 -0.75 10.38
C HIS A 109 -11.97 -0.40 9.48
N HIS A 110 -12.26 0.89 9.30
CA HIS A 110 -13.29 1.33 8.35
C HIS A 110 -12.84 1.04 6.91
N ALA A 111 -11.59 1.38 6.55
CA ALA A 111 -11.04 1.04 5.24
C ALA A 111 -11.07 -0.47 4.96
N ALA A 112 -10.71 -1.30 5.95
CA ALA A 112 -10.76 -2.76 5.87
C ALA A 112 -12.18 -3.29 5.60
N LYS A 113 -13.21 -2.72 6.23
CA LYS A 113 -14.62 -3.06 5.95
C LYS A 113 -14.97 -2.81 4.48
N TYR A 114 -14.57 -1.67 3.93
CA TYR A 114 -14.79 -1.38 2.51
C TYR A 114 -14.02 -2.32 1.60
N MET A 115 -12.79 -2.70 1.98
CA MET A 115 -12.00 -3.67 1.23
C MET A 115 -12.60 -5.09 1.24
N VAL A 116 -13.20 -5.55 2.35
CA VAL A 116 -13.94 -6.82 2.38
C VAL A 116 -15.12 -6.79 1.39
N ASN A 117 -15.89 -5.69 1.40
CA ASN A 117 -17.00 -5.50 0.46
C ASN A 117 -16.52 -5.45 -0.98
N PHE A 118 -15.40 -4.75 -1.24
CA PHE A 118 -14.76 -4.68 -2.54
C PHE A 118 -14.37 -6.07 -3.05
N ILE A 119 -13.66 -6.88 -2.26
CA ILE A 119 -13.22 -8.22 -2.68
C ILE A 119 -14.42 -9.09 -3.03
N GLY A 120 -15.47 -9.07 -2.20
CA GLY A 120 -16.71 -9.78 -2.50
C GLY A 120 -17.41 -9.30 -3.76
N GLY A 121 -17.44 -7.98 -3.99
CA GLY A 121 -18.01 -7.37 -5.19
C GLY A 121 -17.20 -7.67 -6.45
N LEU A 122 -15.87 -7.64 -6.37
CA LEU A 122 -14.95 -7.99 -7.43
C LEU A 122 -15.18 -9.45 -7.87
N MET A 123 -15.27 -10.39 -6.93
CA MET A 123 -15.54 -11.79 -7.23
C MET A 123 -16.94 -12.03 -7.82
N ARG A 124 -17.93 -11.18 -7.50
CA ARG A 124 -19.25 -11.23 -8.17
C ARG A 124 -19.20 -10.68 -9.59
N ALA A 125 -18.44 -9.61 -9.82
CA ALA A 125 -18.26 -9.04 -11.16
C ALA A 125 -17.41 -9.93 -12.07
N HIS A 126 -16.53 -10.74 -11.49
CA HIS A 126 -15.63 -11.67 -12.16
C HIS A 126 -15.83 -13.08 -11.59
N GLU A 127 -16.92 -13.74 -11.98
CA GLU A 127 -17.29 -15.07 -11.47
C GLU A 127 -16.17 -16.11 -11.61
N GLN A 128 -15.27 -15.93 -12.59
CA GLN A 128 -14.06 -16.75 -12.74
C GLN A 128 -13.10 -16.73 -11.53
N LEU A 129 -13.19 -15.73 -10.66
CA LEU A 129 -12.36 -15.60 -9.45
C LEU A 129 -13.01 -16.28 -8.24
N GLN A 130 -14.23 -16.78 -8.37
CA GLN A 130 -14.91 -17.47 -7.27
C GLN A 130 -14.12 -18.70 -6.85
N GLY A 131 -13.79 -18.78 -5.56
CA GLY A 131 -13.08 -19.91 -4.99
C GLY A 131 -11.57 -19.98 -5.31
N THR A 132 -10.99 -18.99 -6.00
CA THR A 132 -9.53 -18.89 -6.15
C THR A 132 -8.89 -18.51 -4.82
N ASP A 133 -7.66 -18.98 -4.59
CA ASP A 133 -6.86 -18.52 -3.46
C ASP A 133 -6.47 -17.05 -3.67
N LEU A 134 -6.75 -16.22 -2.67
CA LEU A 134 -6.41 -14.80 -2.62
C LEU A 134 -5.10 -14.61 -1.85
N TYR A 135 -4.19 -13.87 -2.47
CA TYR A 135 -2.99 -13.32 -1.83
C TYR A 135 -3.12 -11.80 -1.80
N ILE A 136 -3.07 -11.24 -0.60
CA ILE A 136 -3.05 -9.78 -0.43
C ILE A 136 -1.59 -9.33 -0.41
N THR A 137 -1.23 -8.45 -1.32
CA THR A 137 0.13 -8.03 -1.59
C THR A 137 0.24 -6.51 -1.61
N GLY A 138 1.39 -5.96 -1.26
CA GLY A 138 1.60 -4.52 -1.34
C GLY A 138 2.83 -4.06 -0.56
N GLU A 139 2.85 -2.79 -0.20
CA GLU A 139 4.06 -2.16 0.33
C GLU A 139 3.83 -1.00 1.31
N SER A 140 4.89 -0.61 2.03
CA SER A 140 4.93 0.57 2.90
C SER A 140 3.81 0.54 3.94
N PHE A 141 2.93 1.55 3.95
CA PHE A 141 1.80 1.67 4.87
C PHE A 141 0.80 0.50 4.81
N CYS A 142 0.95 -0.41 3.83
CA CYS A 142 0.18 -1.66 3.85
C CYS A 142 0.49 -2.56 5.05
N GLY A 143 1.61 -2.37 5.74
CA GLY A 143 1.83 -2.95 7.07
C GLY A 143 0.73 -2.64 8.08
N HIS A 144 0.03 -1.50 7.93
CA HIS A 144 -1.12 -1.15 8.74
C HIS A 144 -2.44 -1.62 8.12
N TYR A 145 -2.59 -1.56 6.80
CA TYR A 145 -3.83 -1.99 6.13
C TYR A 145 -4.10 -3.49 6.27
N PHE A 146 -3.06 -4.31 6.15
CA PHE A 146 -3.24 -5.75 5.98
C PHE A 146 -3.68 -6.50 7.23
N PRO A 147 -3.11 -6.30 8.43
CA PRO A 147 -3.48 -7.11 9.58
C PRO A 147 -4.98 -7.00 9.93
N PRO A 148 -5.58 -5.79 10.03
CA PRO A 148 -7.01 -5.66 10.31
C PRO A 148 -7.90 -6.21 9.17
N LEU A 149 -7.48 -6.04 7.92
CA LEU A 149 -8.22 -6.58 6.76
C LEU A 149 -8.23 -8.11 6.77
N ALA A 150 -7.07 -8.74 6.94
CA ALA A 150 -6.94 -10.18 6.99
C ALA A 150 -7.70 -10.77 8.18
N ARG A 151 -7.59 -10.14 9.36
CA ARG A 151 -8.34 -10.53 10.56
C ARG A 151 -9.84 -10.50 10.30
N MET A 152 -10.34 -9.40 9.71
CA MET A 152 -11.76 -9.26 9.38
C MET A 152 -12.24 -10.31 8.38
N ILE A 153 -11.42 -10.67 7.39
CA ILE A 153 -11.75 -11.74 6.43
C ILE A 153 -11.89 -13.09 7.16
N LEU A 154 -10.93 -13.45 8.02
CA LEU A 154 -10.96 -14.72 8.75
C LEU A 154 -12.16 -14.79 9.71
N ASP A 155 -12.42 -13.73 10.47
CA ASP A 155 -13.56 -13.66 11.39
C ASP A 155 -14.91 -13.71 10.66
N ASN A 156 -15.00 -13.08 9.49
CA ASN A 156 -16.22 -13.14 8.67
C ASN A 156 -16.44 -14.54 8.10
N ASN A 157 -15.39 -15.21 7.62
CA ASN A 157 -15.46 -16.60 7.18
C ASN A 157 -15.90 -17.53 8.31
N ALA A 158 -15.33 -17.39 9.51
CA ALA A 158 -15.64 -18.23 10.67
C ALA A 158 -17.11 -18.07 11.12
N ARG A 159 -17.65 -16.85 11.02
CA ARG A 159 -19.05 -16.55 11.35
C ARG A 159 -20.03 -16.87 10.22
N GLY A 160 -19.54 -17.24 9.03
CA GLY A 160 -20.39 -17.40 7.85
C GLY A 160 -21.08 -16.10 7.42
N SER A 161 -20.48 -14.94 7.72
CA SER A 161 -21.05 -13.62 7.44
C SER A 161 -20.36 -12.97 6.25
N GLY A 162 -21.12 -12.42 5.30
CA GLY A 162 -20.57 -11.72 4.14
C GLY A 162 -20.00 -12.67 3.06
N PRO A 163 -19.18 -12.16 2.13
CA PRO A 163 -18.58 -12.97 1.08
C PRO A 163 -17.56 -13.95 1.66
N ARG A 164 -17.61 -15.21 1.23
CA ARG A 164 -16.59 -16.20 1.59
C ARG A 164 -15.32 -15.97 0.77
N ILE A 165 -14.24 -15.55 1.43
CA ILE A 165 -12.97 -15.20 0.78
C ILE A 165 -11.88 -16.19 1.20
N ARG A 166 -11.27 -16.88 0.24
CA ARG A 166 -10.16 -17.82 0.52
C ARG A 166 -8.83 -17.07 0.63
N LEU A 167 -8.60 -16.39 1.75
CA LEU A 167 -7.31 -15.77 2.03
C LEU A 167 -6.25 -16.85 2.27
N ALA A 168 -5.28 -16.97 1.36
CA ALA A 168 -4.23 -17.97 1.41
C ALA A 168 -2.89 -17.42 1.92
N GLY A 169 -2.66 -16.11 1.76
CA GLY A 169 -1.46 -15.48 2.28
C GLY A 169 -1.38 -13.97 2.07
N VAL A 170 -0.35 -13.39 2.66
CA VAL A 170 0.02 -11.99 2.50
C VAL A 170 1.49 -11.86 2.10
N SER A 171 1.80 -10.85 1.29
CA SER A 171 3.18 -10.49 0.94
C SER A 171 3.39 -8.98 1.00
N ILE A 172 4.32 -8.50 1.83
CA ILE A 172 4.48 -7.07 2.11
C ILE A 172 5.94 -6.66 1.88
N GLY A 173 6.15 -5.68 1.00
CA GLY A 173 7.45 -5.08 0.71
C GLY A 173 7.67 -3.78 1.47
N GLY A 174 8.83 -3.51 2.05
CA GLY A 174 9.05 -2.20 2.69
C GLY A 174 8.09 -1.96 3.85
N MET A 175 7.83 -2.96 4.70
CA MET A 175 6.66 -2.88 5.59
C MET A 175 6.84 -1.81 6.66
N GLN A 176 5.93 -0.83 6.69
CA GLN A 176 5.80 0.04 7.85
C GLN A 176 4.93 -0.66 8.91
N ALA A 177 5.56 -1.38 9.84
CA ALA A 177 4.88 -2.09 10.93
C ALA A 177 4.67 -1.22 12.17
N ASP A 178 5.75 -0.65 12.71
CA ASP A 178 5.72 0.25 13.86
C ASP A 178 6.60 1.47 13.59
N ILE A 179 5.99 2.64 13.57
CA ILE A 179 6.69 3.91 13.36
C ILE A 179 7.75 4.17 14.46
N ARG A 180 7.57 3.60 15.66
CA ARG A 180 8.51 3.76 16.77
C ARG A 180 9.84 3.10 16.44
N LYS A 181 9.82 1.82 16.05
CA LYS A 181 11.01 1.05 15.64
C LYS A 181 11.74 1.72 14.49
N ARG A 182 10.98 2.15 13.49
CA ARG A 182 11.49 2.90 12.34
C ARG A 182 12.28 4.14 12.76
N VAL A 183 11.65 5.08 13.47
CA VAL A 183 12.29 6.36 13.81
C VAL A 183 13.41 6.17 14.82
N GLN A 184 13.30 5.20 15.74
CA GLN A 184 14.36 4.85 16.69
C GLN A 184 15.63 4.36 15.97
N ARG A 185 15.48 3.65 14.85
CA ARG A 185 16.61 3.02 14.12
C ARG A 185 17.31 3.95 13.14
N TRP A 186 16.60 4.94 12.60
CA TRP A 186 17.12 5.87 11.59
C TRP A 186 18.48 6.52 11.91
N PRO A 187 18.74 7.06 13.13
CA PRO A 187 20.04 7.70 13.40
C PRO A 187 21.22 6.73 13.25
N ALA A 188 21.09 5.52 13.80
CA ALA A 188 22.16 4.52 13.77
C ALA A 188 22.38 3.99 12.35
N GLN A 189 21.29 3.75 11.61
CA GLN A 189 21.36 3.30 10.22
C GLN A 189 22.01 4.38 9.33
N ALA A 190 21.56 5.63 9.44
CA ALA A 190 22.10 6.73 8.65
C ALA A 190 23.57 7.02 8.97
N PHE A 191 23.97 6.91 10.25
CA PHE A 191 25.38 7.03 10.65
C PHE A 191 26.24 5.89 10.08
N ALA A 192 25.76 4.64 10.13
CA ALA A 192 26.46 3.48 9.56
C ALA A 192 26.64 3.58 8.04
N PHE A 193 25.69 4.20 7.34
CA PHE A 193 25.80 4.51 5.90
C PHE A 193 26.63 5.76 5.59
N GLY A 194 27.21 6.43 6.59
CA GLY A 194 28.02 7.63 6.40
C GLY A 194 27.22 8.89 6.03
N LEU A 195 25.89 8.88 6.25
CA LEU A 195 25.00 10.00 5.92
C LEU A 195 25.01 11.08 7.01
N LEU A 196 25.40 10.72 8.23
CA LEU A 196 25.49 11.62 9.37
C LEU A 196 26.92 11.68 9.89
N THR A 197 27.36 12.89 10.25
CA THR A 197 28.53 13.08 11.11
C THR A 197 28.24 12.64 12.54
N GLU A 198 29.26 12.47 13.38
CA GLU A 198 29.10 12.12 14.80
C GLU A 198 28.17 13.11 15.55
N LYS A 199 28.35 14.42 15.31
CA LYS A 199 27.49 15.46 15.89
C LYS A 199 26.02 15.32 15.45
N GLN A 200 25.80 15.02 14.17
CA GLN A 200 24.45 14.81 13.65
C GLN A 200 23.84 13.50 14.16
N PHE A 201 24.64 12.45 14.35
CA PHE A 201 24.19 11.20 14.96
C PHE A 201 23.66 11.42 16.37
N SER A 202 24.42 12.12 17.24
CA SER A 202 23.96 12.46 18.60
C SER A 202 22.69 13.32 18.60
N ARG A 203 22.58 14.28 17.67
CA ARG A 203 21.34 15.07 17.49
C ARG A 203 20.19 14.18 17.03
N GLY A 204 20.44 13.26 16.10
CA GLY A 204 19.44 12.34 15.57
C GLY A 204 18.88 11.40 16.64
N GLN A 205 19.75 10.88 17.52
CA GLN A 205 19.30 10.09 18.68
C GLN A 205 18.38 10.91 19.61
N SER A 206 18.73 12.19 19.84
CA SER A 206 17.91 13.09 20.65
C SER A 206 16.54 13.35 20.00
N LEU A 207 16.51 13.59 18.68
CA LEU A 207 15.27 13.78 17.91
C LEU A 207 14.39 12.53 17.91
N ALA A 208 14.98 11.34 17.75
CA ALA A 208 14.27 10.07 17.82
C ALA A 208 13.66 9.86 19.23
N HIS A 209 14.42 10.16 20.29
CA HIS A 209 13.91 10.10 21.65
C HIS A 209 12.76 11.10 21.90
N ASP A 210 12.88 12.34 21.42
CA ASP A 210 11.81 13.33 21.51
C ASP A 210 10.56 12.91 20.73
N PHE A 211 10.72 12.34 19.54
CA PHE A 211 9.62 11.76 18.77
C PHE A 211 8.87 10.70 19.59
N LEU A 212 9.58 9.71 20.13
CA LEU A 212 8.96 8.65 20.92
C LEU A 212 8.25 9.19 22.16
N ARG A 213 8.87 10.14 22.87
CA ARG A 213 8.29 10.80 24.05
C ARG A 213 7.00 11.53 23.70
N LEU A 214 6.99 12.28 22.60
CA LEU A 214 5.81 13.04 22.16
C LEU A 214 4.71 12.12 21.60
N LEU A 215 5.07 11.06 20.87
CA LEU A 215 4.11 10.10 20.31
C LEU A 215 3.33 9.37 21.41
N ASN A 216 3.99 9.06 22.53
CA ASN A 216 3.40 8.40 23.68
C ASN A 216 2.68 9.36 24.66
N ALA A 217 2.73 10.67 24.42
CA ALA A 217 2.09 11.66 25.28
C ALA A 217 0.60 11.84 24.91
N PRO A 218 -0.36 11.54 25.82
CA PRO A 218 -1.79 11.54 25.47
C PRO A 218 -2.36 12.89 25.02
N SER A 219 -1.75 14.00 25.46
CA SER A 219 -2.19 15.36 25.15
C SER A 219 -1.55 15.94 23.88
N VAL A 220 -0.65 15.22 23.23
CA VAL A 220 0.10 15.70 22.06
C VAL A 220 -0.54 15.20 20.78
N SER A 221 -0.91 16.13 19.90
CA SER A 221 -1.44 15.78 18.57
C SER A 221 -0.39 15.08 17.72
N LEU A 222 -0.80 14.29 16.72
CA LEU A 222 0.17 13.60 15.86
C LEU A 222 1.06 14.58 15.11
N ARG A 223 0.47 15.66 14.61
CA ARG A 223 1.20 16.73 13.92
C ARG A 223 2.36 17.27 14.77
N GLU A 224 2.12 17.49 16.06
CA GLU A 224 3.17 17.95 16.98
C GLU A 224 4.18 16.84 17.28
N ALA A 225 3.72 15.61 17.51
CA ALA A 225 4.59 14.47 17.74
C ALA A 225 5.53 14.17 16.55
N MET A 226 5.09 14.44 15.31
CA MET A 226 5.87 14.17 14.09
C MET A 226 6.95 15.22 13.80
N LYS A 227 6.99 16.36 14.52
CA LYS A 227 7.99 17.42 14.27
C LYS A 227 9.44 16.94 14.42
N PRO A 228 9.85 16.25 15.51
CA PRO A 228 11.22 15.76 15.63
C PRO A 228 11.58 14.71 14.58
N LYS A 229 10.64 13.81 14.22
CA LYS A 229 10.81 12.87 13.10
C LYS A 229 11.14 13.63 11.82
N ARG A 230 10.37 14.67 11.48
CA ARG A 230 10.55 15.42 10.23
C ARG A 230 11.88 16.19 10.21
N GLU A 231 12.31 16.72 11.35
CA GLU A 231 13.65 17.32 11.46
C GLU A 231 14.76 16.29 11.23
N LEU A 232 14.64 15.09 11.81
CA LEU A 232 15.57 13.98 11.58
C LEU A 232 15.60 13.55 10.11
N GLU A 233 14.44 13.40 9.49
CA GLU A 233 14.29 13.05 8.08
C GLU A 233 14.98 14.08 7.16
N VAL A 234 14.75 15.37 7.38
CA VAL A 234 15.42 16.45 6.64
C VAL A 234 16.94 16.43 6.86
N MET A 235 17.38 16.20 8.09
CA MET A 235 18.81 16.12 8.40
C MET A 235 19.52 14.99 7.62
N ILE A 236 18.89 13.82 7.51
CA ILE A 236 19.42 12.69 6.72
C ILE A 236 19.34 12.99 5.22
N ALA A 237 18.22 13.53 4.75
CA ALA A 237 18.03 13.86 3.33
C ALA A 237 19.03 14.92 2.81
N ASN A 238 19.54 15.80 3.67
CA ASN A 238 20.58 16.76 3.33
C ASN A 238 21.92 16.12 2.93
N ALA A 239 22.11 14.81 3.13
CA ALA A 239 23.22 14.06 2.56
C ALA A 239 23.07 13.78 1.04
N GLY A 240 21.94 14.17 0.44
CA GLY A 240 21.69 14.03 -1.00
C GLY A 240 21.18 12.65 -1.43
N VAL A 241 20.66 11.86 -0.49
CA VAL A 241 20.14 10.51 -0.75
C VAL A 241 18.61 10.49 -0.86
N MET A 242 18.08 9.52 -1.61
CA MET A 242 16.63 9.27 -1.65
C MET A 242 16.19 8.41 -0.46
N LYS A 243 15.02 8.72 0.12
CA LYS A 243 14.44 7.96 1.25
C LYS A 243 14.22 6.47 0.96
N PHE A 244 13.71 6.18 -0.23
CA PHE A 244 13.40 4.83 -0.68
C PHE A 244 14.57 4.08 -1.33
N ASN A 245 15.71 4.74 -1.60
CA ASN A 245 16.87 4.10 -2.21
C ASN A 245 18.16 4.92 -2.04
N LEU A 246 19.04 4.51 -1.13
CA LEU A 246 20.33 5.16 -0.90
C LEU A 246 21.28 5.10 -2.12
N GLY A 247 21.13 4.09 -2.99
CA GLY A 247 21.98 3.88 -4.15
C GLY A 247 21.56 4.64 -5.40
N LYS A 248 20.46 5.42 -5.35
CA LYS A 248 19.95 6.18 -6.49
C LYS A 248 19.91 7.67 -6.21
N GLN A 249 20.27 8.45 -7.21
CA GLN A 249 19.89 9.87 -7.29
C GLN A 249 18.43 9.96 -7.77
N LEU A 250 17.77 11.10 -7.52
CA LEU A 250 16.39 11.37 -7.96
C LEU A 250 16.15 10.94 -9.42
N GLY A 251 15.58 9.75 -9.60
CA GLY A 251 15.13 9.29 -10.90
C GLY A 251 13.87 10.04 -11.29
N HIS A 252 13.80 10.54 -12.52
CA HIS A 252 12.63 11.24 -13.01
C HIS A 252 11.49 10.25 -13.31
N TYR A 253 10.70 9.91 -12.30
CA TYR A 253 9.34 9.48 -12.54
C TYR A 253 8.62 10.62 -13.26
N CYS A 254 8.19 10.40 -14.51
CA CYS A 254 7.50 11.43 -15.27
C CYS A 254 6.02 11.49 -14.84
N LEU A 255 5.80 11.90 -13.58
CA LEU A 255 4.49 12.00 -12.94
C LEU A 255 3.49 12.74 -13.82
N TYR A 256 3.91 13.82 -14.49
CA TYR A 256 3.06 14.57 -15.41
C TYR A 256 2.47 13.72 -16.54
N LYS A 257 3.30 12.88 -17.20
CA LYS A 257 2.84 12.02 -18.30
C LYS A 257 1.90 10.94 -17.80
N PHE A 258 2.21 10.37 -16.64
CA PHE A 258 1.35 9.41 -15.97
C PHE A 258 -0.01 10.01 -15.61
N LEU A 259 -0.03 11.16 -14.93
CA LEU A 259 -1.25 11.87 -14.56
C LEU A 259 -2.09 12.23 -15.78
N SER A 260 -1.43 12.70 -16.84
CA SER A 260 -2.08 12.99 -18.11
C SER A 260 -2.73 11.73 -18.67
N PHE A 261 -2.00 10.62 -18.78
CA PHE A 261 -2.53 9.35 -19.28
C PHE A 261 -3.76 8.88 -18.48
N MET A 262 -3.67 8.88 -17.15
CA MET A 262 -4.77 8.42 -16.29
C MET A 262 -6.03 9.26 -16.52
N ASN A 263 -5.91 10.59 -16.46
CA ASN A 263 -7.06 11.48 -16.65
C ASN A 263 -7.69 11.36 -18.05
N HIS A 264 -6.89 11.20 -19.12
CA HIS A 264 -7.42 10.99 -20.47
C HIS A 264 -8.09 9.61 -20.63
N SER A 265 -7.74 8.63 -19.80
CA SER A 265 -8.23 7.25 -19.91
C SER A 265 -9.45 6.95 -19.02
N ALA A 266 -9.89 7.90 -18.18
CA ALA A 266 -10.95 7.66 -17.19
C ALA A 266 -12.21 7.00 -17.77
N ALA A 267 -12.74 7.52 -18.89
CA ALA A 267 -13.92 6.97 -19.55
C ALA A 267 -13.68 5.55 -20.11
N LEU A 268 -12.48 5.27 -20.63
CA LEU A 268 -12.09 3.95 -21.13
C LEU A 268 -11.89 2.93 -20.00
N LEU A 269 -11.63 3.41 -18.79
CA LEU A 269 -11.48 2.61 -17.57
C LEU A 269 -12.80 2.49 -16.79
N HIS A 270 -13.93 2.87 -17.40
CA HIS A 270 -15.26 2.79 -16.81
C HIS A 270 -15.39 3.57 -15.50
N VAL A 271 -14.66 4.69 -15.39
CA VAL A 271 -14.78 5.62 -14.28
C VAL A 271 -15.89 6.62 -14.57
N SER A 272 -16.67 6.96 -13.54
CA SER A 272 -17.74 7.95 -13.63
C SER A 272 -17.26 9.29 -14.19
N SER A 273 -18.07 9.90 -15.07
CA SER A 273 -17.75 11.18 -15.73
C SER A 273 -17.44 12.28 -14.71
N GLY A 274 -16.34 13.01 -14.93
CA GLY A 274 -15.92 14.14 -14.09
C GLY A 274 -14.99 13.79 -12.92
N LYS A 275 -14.76 12.51 -12.61
CA LYS A 275 -13.76 12.12 -11.62
C LYS A 275 -12.35 12.37 -12.17
N GLN A 276 -11.59 13.21 -11.49
CA GLN A 276 -10.17 13.39 -11.77
C GLN A 276 -9.33 12.35 -11.02
N TYR A 277 -8.25 11.91 -11.65
CA TYR A 277 -7.32 10.97 -11.06
C TYR A 277 -6.41 11.69 -10.04
N THR A 278 -6.43 11.22 -8.80
CA THR A 278 -5.56 11.72 -7.73
C THR A 278 -4.45 10.71 -7.43
N HIS A 279 -3.21 11.02 -7.81
CA HIS A 279 -2.09 10.10 -7.55
C HIS A 279 -1.83 9.89 -6.05
N MET A 280 -1.93 10.95 -5.26
CA MET A 280 -1.75 10.94 -3.81
C MET A 280 -2.82 11.80 -3.16
N ALA A 281 -3.71 11.17 -2.38
CA ALA A 281 -4.84 11.82 -1.71
C ALA A 281 -4.44 12.22 -0.28
N LEU A 282 -4.01 13.47 -0.12
CA LEU A 282 -3.52 14.00 1.17
C LEU A 282 -4.63 14.15 2.22
N ASP A 283 -5.87 14.31 1.78
CA ASP A 283 -7.06 14.31 2.63
C ASP A 283 -7.36 12.92 3.19
N VAL A 284 -7.15 11.86 2.39
CA VAL A 284 -7.18 10.47 2.85
C VAL A 284 -6.09 10.27 3.90
N GLU A 285 -4.85 10.71 3.63
CA GLU A 285 -3.77 10.64 4.61
C GLU A 285 -4.20 11.30 5.92
N GLU A 286 -4.64 12.57 5.89
CA GLU A 286 -5.07 13.29 7.08
C GLU A 286 -6.20 12.58 7.84
N ALA A 287 -7.11 11.90 7.14
CA ALA A 287 -8.24 11.20 7.76
C ALA A 287 -7.86 9.91 8.52
N ILE A 288 -6.77 9.24 8.15
CA ILE A 288 -6.37 7.94 8.77
C ILE A 288 -4.97 7.93 9.37
N ILE A 289 -4.18 8.99 9.22
CA ILE A 289 -2.78 9.00 9.67
C ILE A 289 -2.64 8.81 11.18
N ASP A 290 -3.67 9.12 11.97
CA ASP A 290 -3.65 8.86 13.41
C ASP A 290 -3.50 7.37 13.76
N ASP A 291 -3.94 6.46 12.88
CA ASP A 291 -3.78 5.02 13.04
C ASP A 291 -2.33 4.55 12.90
N VAL A 292 -1.40 5.43 12.49
CA VAL A 292 0.05 5.14 12.51
C VAL A 292 0.59 4.84 13.91
N ARG A 293 -0.18 5.17 14.96
CA ARG A 293 0.15 4.82 16.34
C ARG A 293 -0.11 3.35 16.66
N ASN A 294 -1.00 2.71 15.92
CA ASN A 294 -1.38 1.32 16.16
C ASN A 294 -0.34 0.42 15.49
N THR A 295 0.11 -0.62 16.19
CA THR A 295 1.07 -1.59 15.63
C THR A 295 0.38 -2.75 14.92
N TYR A 296 -0.90 -3.01 15.27
CA TYR A 296 -1.69 -4.16 14.81
C TYR A 296 -0.98 -5.52 14.99
N GLU A 297 -0.09 -5.61 15.97
CA GLU A 297 0.71 -6.82 16.24
C GLU A 297 -0.15 -7.99 16.67
N GLU A 298 -1.16 -7.74 17.51
CA GLU A 298 -2.11 -8.78 17.93
C GLU A 298 -2.87 -9.36 16.73
N ASP A 299 -3.32 -8.50 15.82
CA ASP A 299 -3.95 -8.93 14.57
C ASP A 299 -2.95 -9.74 13.75
N PHE A 300 -1.72 -9.24 13.55
CA PHE A 300 -0.69 -9.90 12.77
C PHE A 300 -0.34 -11.31 13.30
N VAL A 301 -0.05 -11.42 14.59
CA VAL A 301 0.29 -12.71 15.24
C VAL A 301 -0.86 -13.69 15.12
N ALA A 302 -2.10 -13.22 15.30
CA ALA A 302 -3.27 -14.07 15.20
C ALA A 302 -3.51 -14.63 13.78
N LEU A 303 -2.89 -14.07 12.74
CA LEU A 303 -3.00 -14.56 11.36
C LEU A 303 -2.03 -15.72 11.07
N LEU A 304 -0.88 -15.78 11.75
CA LEU A 304 0.21 -16.70 11.43
C LEU A 304 -0.21 -18.19 11.38
N PRO A 305 -1.12 -18.69 12.26
CA PRO A 305 -1.57 -20.08 12.17
C PRO A 305 -2.49 -20.40 10.99
N HIS A 306 -3.02 -19.38 10.31
CA HIS A 306 -4.11 -19.53 9.34
C HIS A 306 -3.69 -19.27 7.89
N ILE A 307 -2.66 -18.44 7.67
CA ILE A 307 -2.25 -17.99 6.34
C ILE A 307 -0.73 -17.97 6.21
N ARG A 308 -0.23 -17.95 4.97
CA ARG A 308 1.20 -17.77 4.72
C ARG A 308 1.56 -16.28 4.74
N VAL A 309 2.67 -15.93 5.37
CA VAL A 309 3.17 -14.56 5.42
C VAL A 309 4.55 -14.49 4.79
N LEU A 310 4.75 -13.55 3.88
CA LEU A 310 6.06 -13.16 3.35
C LEU A 310 6.28 -11.67 3.60
N LEU A 311 7.34 -11.34 4.33
CA LEU A 311 7.83 -9.97 4.43
C LEU A 311 9.15 -9.92 3.65
N TYR A 312 9.29 -8.93 2.78
CA TYR A 312 10.49 -8.79 1.97
C TYR A 312 10.96 -7.34 1.94
N GLU A 313 12.26 -7.13 2.00
CA GLU A 313 12.80 -5.80 2.22
C GLU A 313 13.88 -5.42 1.22
N GLY A 314 13.85 -4.17 0.78
CA GLY A 314 14.89 -3.59 -0.03
C GLY A 314 16.05 -3.13 0.85
N MET A 315 17.23 -3.74 0.74
CA MET A 315 18.39 -3.38 1.58
C MET A 315 18.86 -1.92 1.47
N TRP A 316 18.43 -1.21 0.42
CA TRP A 316 18.77 0.18 0.17
C TRP A 316 17.64 1.16 0.52
N ASP A 317 16.48 0.66 0.93
CA ASP A 317 15.45 1.48 1.55
C ASP A 317 15.90 1.78 2.98
N TRP A 318 15.95 3.07 3.35
CA TRP A 318 16.25 3.46 4.72
C TRP A 318 15.03 4.02 5.44
N GLU A 319 13.93 4.28 4.74
CA GLU A 319 12.66 4.65 5.37
C GLU A 319 12.06 3.43 6.06
N ASP A 320 11.79 2.35 5.31
CA ASP A 320 11.15 1.12 5.79
C ASP A 320 12.07 -0.11 5.61
N GLY A 321 13.39 0.08 5.68
CA GLY A 321 14.41 -0.96 5.50
C GLY A 321 14.52 -2.07 6.57
N VAL A 322 15.46 -2.98 6.31
CA VAL A 322 15.63 -4.27 7.02
C VAL A 322 15.79 -4.13 8.54
N ALA A 323 16.58 -3.16 9.01
CA ALA A 323 16.98 -3.10 10.43
C ALA A 323 15.80 -2.85 11.38
N GLN A 324 14.91 -1.92 11.04
CA GLN A 324 13.71 -1.64 11.82
C GLN A 324 12.70 -2.78 11.76
N GLN A 325 12.64 -3.50 10.63
CA GLN A 325 11.75 -4.62 10.45
C GLN A 325 12.19 -5.84 11.28
N GLU A 326 13.50 -6.12 11.33
CA GLU A 326 14.08 -7.12 12.22
C GLU A 326 13.86 -6.78 13.70
N ASP A 327 14.06 -5.52 14.09
CA ASP A 327 13.80 -5.08 15.47
C ASP A 327 12.33 -5.34 15.87
N TRP A 328 11.37 -5.02 14.98
CA TRP A 328 9.95 -5.30 15.21
C TRP A 328 9.65 -6.81 15.30
N LEU A 329 10.13 -7.61 14.35
CA LEU A 329 9.93 -9.06 14.35
C LEU A 329 10.50 -9.75 15.60
N SER A 330 11.62 -9.26 16.12
CA SER A 330 12.29 -9.81 17.31
C SER A 330 11.50 -9.62 18.61
N GLU A 331 10.56 -8.68 18.63
CA GLU A 331 9.76 -8.34 19.81
C GLU A 331 8.32 -8.86 19.74
N LEU A 332 7.91 -9.40 18.59
CA LEU A 332 6.58 -9.98 18.43
C LEU A 332 6.38 -11.19 19.37
N PRO A 333 5.21 -11.34 20.01
CA PRO A 333 4.87 -12.50 20.82
C PRO A 333 4.36 -13.64 19.92
N TRP A 334 5.24 -14.26 19.12
CA TRP A 334 4.88 -15.33 18.19
C TRP A 334 5.19 -16.74 18.70
#